data_AF-A0A933F6R2-F1
#
_entry.id   AF-A0A933F6R2-F1
#
_cell.length_a   1.000
_cell.length_b   1.000
_cell.length_c   1.000
_cell.angle_alpha   90.00
_cell.angle_beta   90.00
_cell.angle_gamma   90.00
#
_symmetry.space_group_name_H-M   'P 1'
#
loop_
_entity.id
_entity.type
_entity.pdbx_description
1 polymer ?
#
loop_
_entity_poly.entity_id
_entity_poly.type
_entity_poly.pdbx_seq_one_letter_code
_entity_poly.pdbx_strand_id
1 'polypeptide(L)'
;MDFVLGGPARGDDFCFRAEFVSGLWECLKKNNILIVGPRRMGKTSVMYRLMDHPCDGHLPVYLNVESVSTPFEFVIQLILALREGQPDYFFERLGNVWGLYKNLLRNARNADFLDLRDALRDELNWEERWQDQAGQLINGIRMVNQPVLLLIDELPDMFIRM
;
A
#
# COMPACT_ATOMS: atom_id res chain seq x y z
N MET A 1 16.32 5.01 33.20
CA MET A 1 16.71 4.25 31.99
C MET A 1 15.53 4.30 31.06
N ASP A 2 15.55 5.23 30.11
CA ASP A 2 14.52 5.29 29.09
C ASP A 2 14.77 4.14 28.12
N PHE A 3 13.79 3.25 27.99
CA PHE A 3 13.77 2.27 26.91
C PHE A 3 13.66 3.05 25.60
N VAL A 4 14.80 3.41 25.00
CA VAL A 4 14.81 3.91 23.62
C VAL A 4 14.48 2.73 22.73
N LEU A 5 13.22 2.65 22.34
CA LEU A 5 12.75 1.70 21.35
C LEU A 5 13.27 2.18 19.99
N GLY A 6 14.24 1.47 19.43
CA GLY A 6 14.72 1.74 18.08
C GLY A 6 13.59 1.58 17.06
N GLY A 7 13.60 2.44 16.04
CA GLY A 7 12.70 2.31 14.89
C GLY A 7 12.97 1.04 14.09
N PRO A 8 12.17 0.76 13.04
CA PRO A 8 12.40 -0.38 12.17
C PRO A 8 13.82 -0.36 11.59
N ALA A 9 14.58 -1.45 11.78
CA ALA A 9 15.88 -1.64 11.15
C ALA A 9 15.79 -1.53 9.62
N ARG A 10 16.73 -0.79 9.01
CA ARG A 10 16.86 -0.57 7.56
C ARG A 10 18.33 -0.53 7.15
N GLY A 11 18.60 -0.62 5.85
CA GLY A 11 19.97 -0.53 5.32
C GLY A 11 20.88 -1.59 5.95
N ASP A 12 22.04 -1.14 6.45
CA ASP A 12 23.04 -2.00 7.06
C ASP A 12 22.61 -2.57 8.42
N ASP A 13 21.65 -1.93 9.10
CA ASP A 13 21.09 -2.44 10.37
C ASP A 13 20.15 -3.64 10.15
N PHE A 14 19.71 -3.88 8.91
CA PHE A 14 18.92 -5.06 8.55
C PHE A 14 19.82 -6.29 8.37
N CYS A 15 20.15 -6.93 9.49
CA CYS A 15 21.07 -8.06 9.54
C CYS A 15 20.37 -9.44 9.60
N PHE A 16 21.09 -10.49 9.21
CA PHE A 16 20.78 -11.91 9.43
C PHE A 16 19.43 -12.44 8.87
N ARG A 17 18.93 -11.89 7.76
CA ARG A 17 17.64 -12.32 7.16
C ARG A 17 17.66 -12.56 5.65
N ALA A 18 18.84 -12.73 5.06
CA ALA A 18 18.98 -12.88 3.60
C ALA A 18 18.19 -14.07 3.04
N GLU A 19 18.32 -15.26 3.65
CA GLU A 19 17.60 -16.47 3.21
C GLU A 19 16.08 -16.31 3.38
N PHE A 20 15.64 -15.71 4.49
CA PHE A 20 14.22 -15.44 4.74
C PHE A 20 13.64 -14.50 3.68
N VAL A 21 14.32 -13.39 3.37
CA VAL A 21 13.90 -12.44 2.33
C VAL A 21 13.89 -13.10 0.95
N SER A 22 14.89 -13.93 0.64
CA SER A 22 14.90 -14.70 -0.60
C SER A 22 13.69 -15.65 -0.69
N GLY A 23 13.34 -16.34 0.40
CA GLY A 23 12.16 -17.19 0.46
C GLY A 23 10.86 -16.40 0.26
N LEU A 24 10.76 -15.19 0.82
CA LEU A 24 9.61 -14.31 0.60
C LEU A 24 9.46 -13.97 -0.89
N TRP A 25 10.54 -13.62 -1.59
CA TRP A 25 10.48 -13.33 -3.02
C TRP A 25 10.01 -14.54 -3.85
N GLU A 26 10.50 -15.74 -3.55
CA GLU A 26 10.02 -16.95 -4.23
C GLU A 26 8.53 -17.22 -3.97
N CYS A 27 8.05 -16.98 -2.74
CA CYS A 27 6.63 -17.12 -2.40
C CYS A 27 5.77 -16.06 -3.10
N LEU A 28 6.22 -14.81 -3.17
CA LEU A 28 5.50 -13.67 -3.77
C LEU A 28 5.26 -13.85 -5.27
N LYS A 29 6.07 -14.64 -5.97
CA LYS A 29 5.85 -14.96 -7.41
C LYS A 29 4.50 -15.61 -7.69
N LYS A 30 3.90 -16.28 -6.69
CA LYS A 30 2.66 -17.07 -6.88
C LYS A 30 1.60 -16.82 -5.82
N ASN A 31 1.94 -16.19 -4.69
CA ASN A 31 1.07 -16.11 -3.53
C ASN A 31 1.15 -14.75 -2.84
N ASN A 32 0.09 -14.41 -2.11
CA ASN A 32 0.13 -13.36 -1.12
C ASN A 32 0.71 -13.90 0.19
N ILE A 33 1.43 -13.08 0.94
CA ILE A 33 2.08 -13.49 2.20
C ILE A 33 1.49 -12.69 3.36
N LEU A 34 1.04 -13.41 4.39
CA LEU A 34 0.73 -12.82 5.69
C LEU A 34 1.92 -13.07 6.64
N ILE A 35 2.62 -12.02 7.04
CA ILE A 35 3.72 -12.10 8.00
C ILE A 35 3.15 -11.99 9.41
N VAL A 36 3.09 -13.11 10.13
CA VAL A 36 2.60 -13.16 11.52
C VAL A 36 3.78 -13.18 12.49
N GLY A 37 3.64 -12.48 13.61
CA GLY A 37 4.58 -12.55 14.72
C GLY A 37 4.32 -11.48 15.78
N PRO A 38 4.84 -11.65 17.01
CA PRO A 38 4.72 -10.67 18.08
C PRO A 38 5.19 -9.25 17.69
N ARG A 39 4.77 -8.26 18.48
CA ARG A 39 5.28 -6.88 18.35
C ARG A 39 6.81 -6.86 18.49
N ARG A 40 7.47 -6.00 17.72
CA ARG A 40 8.94 -5.79 17.68
C ARG A 40 9.79 -6.98 17.19
N MET A 41 9.19 -7.92 16.46
CA MET A 41 9.95 -9.00 15.78
C MET A 41 10.58 -8.58 14.42
N GLY A 42 10.45 -7.30 14.04
CA GLY A 42 11.04 -6.78 12.80
C GLY A 42 10.20 -7.03 11.53
N LYS A 43 8.87 -7.18 11.66
CA LYS A 43 7.97 -7.36 10.50
C LYS A 43 8.00 -6.16 9.56
N THR A 44 7.82 -4.95 10.11
CA THR A 44 7.94 -3.69 9.37
C THR A 44 9.32 -3.54 8.72
N SER A 45 10.41 -3.93 9.42
CA SER A 45 11.76 -3.94 8.85
C SER A 45 11.88 -4.86 7.63
N VAL A 46 11.22 -6.02 7.65
CA VAL A 46 11.18 -6.92 6.48
C VAL A 46 10.41 -6.29 5.33
N MET A 47 9.24 -5.68 5.59
CA MET A 47 8.48 -4.97 4.55
C MET A 47 9.32 -3.85 3.92
N TYR A 48 10.02 -3.07 4.75
CA TYR A 48 10.95 -2.04 4.29
C TYR A 48 12.09 -2.60 3.46
N ARG A 49 12.64 -3.76 3.84
CA ARG A 49 13.66 -4.42 3.02
C ARG A 49 13.13 -4.82 1.64
N LEU A 50 11.90 -5.31 1.55
CA LEU A 50 11.27 -5.65 0.26
C LEU A 50 10.98 -4.40 -0.58
N MET A 51 10.60 -3.30 0.08
CA MET A 51 10.34 -2.01 -0.56
C MET A 51 11.61 -1.38 -1.13
N ASP A 52 12.71 -1.41 -0.36
CA ASP A 52 13.99 -0.78 -0.72
C ASP A 52 14.76 -1.58 -1.77
N HIS A 53 14.49 -2.88 -1.88
CA HIS A 53 15.14 -3.79 -2.81
C HIS A 53 14.12 -4.64 -3.59
N PRO A 54 13.29 -4.01 -4.45
CA PRO A 54 12.29 -4.73 -5.22
C PRO A 54 12.96 -5.63 -6.27
N CYS A 55 12.42 -6.84 -6.45
CA CYS A 55 12.89 -7.83 -7.41
C CYS A 55 11.84 -8.07 -8.52
N ASP A 56 12.27 -8.69 -9.62
CA ASP A 56 11.39 -9.17 -10.70
C ASP A 56 10.46 -8.10 -11.30
N GLY A 57 10.91 -6.83 -11.29
CA GLY A 57 10.15 -5.69 -11.81
C GLY A 57 8.94 -5.30 -10.97
N HIS A 58 8.82 -5.78 -9.73
CA HIS A 58 7.74 -5.36 -8.84
C HIS A 58 7.83 -3.86 -8.56
N LEU A 59 6.68 -3.20 -8.61
CA LEU A 59 6.52 -1.81 -8.17
C LEU A 59 6.08 -1.82 -6.69
N PRO A 60 6.96 -1.49 -5.73
CA PRO A 60 6.60 -1.55 -4.33
C PRO A 60 5.69 -0.38 -3.93
N VAL A 61 4.65 -0.69 -3.15
CA VAL A 61 3.71 0.27 -2.57
C VAL A 61 3.53 -0.10 -1.11
N TYR A 62 3.92 0.81 -0.22
CA TYR A 62 3.78 0.62 1.22
C TYR A 62 2.59 1.41 1.75
N LEU A 63 1.80 0.78 2.60
CA LEU A 63 0.68 1.41 3.29
C LEU A 63 0.61 0.92 4.74
N ASN A 64 0.51 1.86 5.67
CA ASN A 64 0.25 1.60 7.08
C ASN A 64 -1.24 1.88 7.34
N VAL A 65 -1.98 0.86 7.77
CA VAL A 65 -3.44 0.96 7.96
C VAL A 65 -3.86 1.04 9.42
N GLU A 66 -2.94 1.36 10.34
CA GLU A 66 -3.26 1.46 11.77
C GLU A 66 -4.39 2.48 12.07
N SER A 67 -4.46 3.58 11.31
CA SER A 67 -5.47 4.63 11.50
C SER A 67 -6.75 4.43 10.68
N VAL A 68 -6.82 3.40 9.82
CA VAL A 68 -7.96 3.17 8.94
C VAL A 68 -9.08 2.48 9.71
N SER A 69 -10.31 3.02 9.61
CA SER A 69 -11.45 2.51 10.37
C SER A 69 -12.64 2.12 9.49
N THR A 70 -12.57 2.32 8.17
CA THR A 70 -13.62 1.91 7.23
C THR A 70 -13.03 1.31 5.95
N PRO A 71 -13.78 0.46 5.21
CA PRO A 71 -13.32 -0.05 3.92
C PRO A 71 -13.10 1.07 2.89
N PHE A 72 -13.92 2.12 2.93
CA PHE A 72 -13.77 3.29 2.07
C PHE A 72 -12.43 4.00 2.31
N GLU A 73 -12.07 4.25 3.57
CA GLU A 73 -10.78 4.85 3.91
C GLU A 73 -9.60 3.97 3.49
N PHE A 74 -9.72 2.64 3.60
CA PHE A 74 -8.69 1.72 3.11
C PHE A 74 -8.43 1.89 1.61
N VAL A 75 -9.49 1.98 0.80
CA VAL A 75 -9.38 2.18 -0.65
C VAL A 75 -8.71 3.53 -0.96
N ILE A 76 -9.06 4.60 -0.23
CA ILE A 76 -8.42 5.90 -0.39
C ILE A 76 -6.94 5.84 -0.05
N GLN A 77 -6.58 5.23 1.09
CA GLN A 77 -5.18 5.06 1.50
C GLN A 77 -4.38 4.27 0.47
N LEU A 78 -4.97 3.24 -0.13
CA LEU A 78 -4.34 2.47 -1.19
C LEU A 78 -4.11 3.33 -2.46
N ILE A 79 -5.07 4.16 -2.85
CA ILE A 79 -4.93 5.08 -3.99
C ILE A 79 -3.80 6.08 -3.75
N LEU A 80 -3.73 6.67 -2.55
CA LEU A 80 -2.67 7.61 -2.19
C LEU A 80 -1.31 6.93 -2.17
N ALA A 81 -1.21 5.74 -1.56
CA ALA A 81 0.03 4.98 -1.51
C ALA A 81 0.53 4.60 -2.92
N LEU A 82 -0.37 4.23 -3.83
CA LEU A 82 -0.05 3.98 -5.24
C LEU A 82 0.46 5.25 -5.93
N ARG A 83 -0.24 6.38 -5.73
CA ARG A 83 0.12 7.68 -6.30
C ARG A 83 1.50 8.14 -5.83
N GLU A 84 1.80 7.98 -4.54
CA GLU A 84 3.03 8.47 -3.91
C GLU A 84 4.20 7.54 -4.14
N GLY A 85 3.99 6.22 -3.98
CA GLY A 85 5.03 5.22 -4.17
C GLY A 85 5.38 4.99 -5.63
N GLN A 86 4.39 5.12 -6.54
CA GLN A 86 4.53 4.75 -7.95
C GLN A 86 3.83 5.78 -8.88
N PRO A 87 4.24 7.06 -8.87
CA PRO A 87 3.54 8.14 -9.56
C PRO A 87 3.43 7.94 -11.08
N ASP A 88 4.50 7.50 -11.74
CA ASP A 88 4.50 7.29 -13.19
C ASP A 88 3.54 6.16 -13.57
N TYR A 89 3.57 5.04 -12.83
CA TYR A 89 2.62 3.95 -13.00
C TYR A 89 1.17 4.42 -12.78
N PHE A 90 0.93 5.17 -11.71
CA PHE A 90 -0.39 5.67 -11.34
C PHE A 90 -0.98 6.60 -12.39
N PHE A 91 -0.24 7.64 -12.80
CA PHE A 91 -0.77 8.66 -13.72
C PHE A 91 -0.73 8.20 -15.19
N GLU A 92 0.32 7.50 -15.61
CA GLU A 92 0.51 7.15 -17.02
C GLU A 92 -0.15 5.83 -17.40
N ARG A 93 -0.13 4.84 -16.50
CA ARG A 93 -0.65 3.50 -16.81
C ARG A 93 -2.03 3.22 -16.21
N LEU A 94 -2.30 3.70 -14.99
CA LEU A 94 -3.63 3.59 -14.38
C LEU A 94 -4.55 4.79 -14.67
N GLY A 95 -4.07 5.79 -15.41
CA GLY A 95 -4.85 7.01 -15.68
C GLY A 95 -6.20 6.80 -16.36
N ASN A 96 -6.38 5.69 -17.08
CA ASN A 96 -7.66 5.32 -17.72
C ASN A 96 -8.67 4.71 -16.72
N VAL A 97 -8.19 4.07 -15.65
CA VAL A 97 -9.03 3.46 -14.60
C VAL A 97 -9.80 4.54 -13.85
N TRP A 98 -9.15 5.68 -13.65
CA TRP A 98 -9.69 6.80 -12.90
C TRP A 98 -10.08 7.97 -13.80
N GLY A 99 -10.39 7.72 -15.08
CA GLY A 99 -10.63 8.77 -16.08
C GLY A 99 -11.64 9.83 -15.65
N LEU A 100 -12.67 9.45 -14.87
CA LEU A 100 -13.67 10.35 -14.29
C LEU A 100 -13.08 11.23 -13.17
N TYR A 101 -12.24 10.65 -12.32
CA TYR A 101 -11.59 11.30 -11.17
C TYR A 101 -10.24 11.90 -11.53
N LYS A 102 -9.84 11.86 -12.81
CA LYS A 102 -8.51 12.26 -13.28
C LYS A 102 -8.22 13.72 -12.94
N ASN A 103 -9.25 14.58 -12.94
CA ASN A 103 -9.11 15.98 -12.54
C ASN A 103 -8.92 16.14 -11.03
N LEU A 104 -9.71 15.44 -10.20
CA LEU A 104 -9.49 15.38 -8.76
C LEU A 104 -8.09 14.87 -8.43
N LEU A 105 -7.71 13.71 -8.95
CA LEU A 105 -6.42 13.06 -8.67
C LEU A 105 -5.21 13.84 -9.22
N ARG A 106 -5.38 14.58 -10.33
CA ARG A 106 -4.31 15.42 -10.90
C ARG A 106 -4.16 16.74 -10.15
N ASN A 107 -5.26 17.37 -9.76
CA ASN A 107 -5.23 18.56 -8.90
C ASN A 107 -4.72 18.21 -7.49
N ALA A 108 -5.01 16.97 -7.07
CA ALA A 108 -4.52 16.35 -5.86
C ALA A 108 -3.04 15.95 -5.90
N ARG A 109 -2.23 16.36 -6.89
CA ARG A 109 -0.77 16.07 -6.86
C ARG A 109 -0.10 16.50 -5.55
N ASN A 110 -0.66 17.52 -4.89
CA ASN A 110 -0.24 18.01 -3.57
C ASN A 110 -1.31 17.80 -2.48
N ALA A 111 -2.45 17.16 -2.79
CA ALA A 111 -3.52 16.99 -1.82
C ALA A 111 -3.19 15.84 -0.86
N ASP A 112 -3.45 16.11 0.41
CA ASP A 112 -3.30 15.13 1.48
C ASP A 112 -4.49 14.14 1.50
N PHE A 113 -4.47 13.23 2.48
CA PHE A 113 -5.53 12.24 2.65
C PHE A 113 -6.91 12.87 2.89
N LEU A 114 -6.97 13.98 3.63
CA LEU A 114 -8.24 14.59 4.04
C LEU A 114 -8.94 15.21 2.83
N ASP A 115 -8.18 15.97 2.04
CA ASP A 115 -8.66 16.59 0.81
C ASP A 115 -9.20 15.55 -0.18
N LEU A 116 -8.46 14.45 -0.39
CA LEU A 116 -8.90 13.39 -1.30
C LEU A 116 -10.13 12.64 -0.75
N ARG A 117 -10.17 12.38 0.56
CA ARG A 117 -11.31 11.70 1.20
C ARG A 117 -12.59 12.51 1.04
N ASP A 118 -12.53 13.80 1.33
CA ASP A 118 -13.70 14.68 1.28
C ASP A 118 -14.16 14.85 -0.18
N ALA A 119 -13.24 15.03 -1.13
CA ALA A 119 -13.56 15.09 -2.56
C ALA A 119 -14.23 13.81 -3.09
N LEU A 120 -13.72 12.63 -2.71
CA LEU A 120 -14.30 11.35 -3.16
C LEU A 120 -15.63 11.04 -2.46
N ARG A 121 -15.82 11.49 -1.21
CA ARG A 121 -17.10 11.38 -0.51
C ARG A 121 -18.17 12.22 -1.23
N ASP A 122 -17.84 13.45 -1.60
CA ASP A 122 -18.76 14.38 -2.25
C ASP A 122 -19.12 13.97 -3.68
N GLU A 123 -18.17 13.37 -4.42
CA GLU A 123 -18.39 13.18 -5.86
C GLU A 123 -19.36 12.06 -6.24
N LEU A 124 -19.63 11.01 -5.44
CA LEU A 124 -20.37 9.85 -5.98
C LEU A 124 -20.92 8.82 -4.96
N ASN A 125 -21.11 9.16 -3.69
CA ASN A 125 -21.41 8.20 -2.62
C ASN A 125 -20.41 7.02 -2.59
N TRP A 126 -19.11 7.31 -2.73
CA TRP A 126 -18.08 6.27 -2.71
C TRP A 126 -18.11 5.42 -1.44
N GLU A 127 -18.54 6.00 -0.32
CA GLU A 127 -18.72 5.28 0.94
C GLU A 127 -19.71 4.11 0.80
N GLU A 128 -20.77 4.26 0.02
CA GLU A 128 -21.76 3.20 -0.26
C GLU A 128 -21.29 2.26 -1.38
N ARG A 129 -20.44 2.76 -2.29
CA ARG A 129 -20.00 2.04 -3.51
C ARG A 129 -18.55 1.56 -3.47
N TRP A 130 -17.92 1.55 -2.31
CA TRP A 130 -16.48 1.30 -2.17
C TRP A 130 -16.03 -0.02 -2.82
N GLN A 131 -16.88 -1.05 -2.82
CA GLN A 131 -16.60 -2.34 -3.45
C GLN A 131 -16.43 -2.23 -4.97
N ASP A 132 -17.31 -1.49 -5.64
CA ASP A 132 -17.22 -1.24 -7.07
C ASP A 132 -15.92 -0.51 -7.41
N GLN A 133 -15.56 0.49 -6.60
CA GLN A 133 -14.38 1.32 -6.82
C GLN A 133 -13.09 0.54 -6.56
N ALA A 134 -13.04 -0.24 -5.48
CA ALA A 134 -11.95 -1.18 -5.22
C ALA A 134 -11.81 -2.20 -6.36
N GLY A 135 -12.93 -2.74 -6.85
CA GLY A 135 -12.95 -3.67 -7.98
C GLY A 135 -12.37 -3.05 -9.25
N GLN A 136 -12.75 -1.81 -9.57
CA GLN A 136 -12.19 -1.06 -10.71
C GLN A 136 -10.68 -0.84 -10.56
N LEU A 137 -10.22 -0.44 -9.38
CA LEU A 137 -8.78 -0.26 -9.11
C LEU A 137 -8.00 -1.55 -9.33
N ILE A 138 -8.43 -2.65 -8.70
CA ILE A 138 -7.75 -3.94 -8.78
C ILE A 138 -7.76 -4.46 -10.22
N ASN A 139 -8.88 -4.35 -10.93
CA ASN A 139 -8.94 -4.73 -12.34
C ASN A 139 -8.00 -3.87 -13.19
N GLY A 140 -7.95 -2.57 -12.94
CA GLY A 140 -7.01 -1.65 -13.56
C GLY A 140 -5.56 -2.08 -13.40
N ILE A 141 -5.15 -2.39 -12.16
CA ILE A 141 -3.81 -2.91 -11.85
C ILE A 141 -3.51 -4.18 -12.64
N ARG A 142 -4.47 -5.12 -12.70
CA ARG A 142 -4.32 -6.39 -13.42
C ARG A 142 -4.16 -6.21 -14.93
N MET A 143 -4.84 -5.23 -15.53
CA MET A 143 -4.79 -4.99 -16.99
C MET A 143 -3.45 -4.41 -17.45
N VAL A 144 -2.73 -3.68 -16.59
CA VAL A 144 -1.44 -3.05 -16.94
C VAL A 144 -0.30 -4.08 -17.06
N ASN A 145 -0.52 -5.34 -16.66
CA ASN A 145 0.44 -6.45 -16.72
C ASN A 145 1.83 -6.08 -16.17
N GLN A 146 1.85 -5.23 -15.13
CA GLN A 146 3.02 -4.83 -14.37
C GLN A 146 2.80 -5.31 -12.92
N PRO A 147 3.71 -6.11 -12.34
CA PRO A 147 3.54 -6.59 -10.98
C PRO A 147 3.67 -5.43 -9.98
N VAL A 148 2.68 -5.30 -9.09
CA VAL A 148 2.68 -4.34 -7.98
C VAL A 148 2.83 -5.13 -6.69
N LEU A 149 3.82 -4.76 -5.88
CA LEU A 149 4.01 -5.35 -4.55
C LEU A 149 3.34 -4.46 -3.51
N LEU A 150 2.17 -4.89 -3.04
CA LEU A 150 1.44 -4.22 -1.96
C LEU A 150 1.98 -4.70 -0.60
N LEU A 151 2.60 -3.79 0.15
CA LEU A 151 3.11 -4.00 1.49
C LEU A 151 2.19 -3.31 2.49
N ILE A 152 1.34 -4.10 3.14
CA ILE A 152 0.28 -3.63 4.05
C ILE A 152 0.72 -3.91 5.49
N ASP A 153 1.03 -2.86 6.24
CA ASP A 153 1.41 -2.96 7.66
C ASP A 153 0.20 -2.73 8.57
N GLU A 154 0.21 -3.39 9.74
CA GLU A 154 -0.87 -3.33 10.74
C GLU A 154 -2.27 -3.76 10.24
N LEU A 155 -2.33 -4.60 9.20
CA LEU A 155 -3.60 -5.13 8.67
C LEU A 155 -4.45 -5.89 9.72
N PRO A 156 -3.89 -6.76 10.59
CA PRO A 156 -4.68 -7.41 11.63
C PRO A 156 -5.28 -6.41 12.63
N ASP A 157 -4.52 -5.37 13.00
CA ASP A 157 -4.97 -4.34 13.92
C ASP A 157 -6.11 -3.51 13.31
N MET A 158 -6.06 -3.24 12.00
CA MET A 158 -7.16 -2.59 11.26
C MET A 158 -8.46 -3.41 11.34
N PHE A 159 -8.41 -4.71 11.06
CA PHE A 159 -9.61 -5.57 11.09
C PHE A 159 -10.25 -5.68 12.48
N ILE A 160 -9.47 -5.53 13.55
CA ILE A 160 -10.00 -5.57 14.92
C ILE A 160 -10.76 -4.28 15.27
N ARG A 161 -10.44 -3.16 14.60
CA ARG A 161 -11.01 -1.83 14.88
C ARG A 161 -12.22 -1.49 14.02
N MET A 162 -12.42 -2.19 12.90
CA MET A 162 -13.54 -2.04 11.96
C MET A 162 -14.77 -2.81 12.39
#